data_AF-A0A3D4P3M4-F1
#
_entry.id   AF-A0A3D4P3M4-F1
#
_cell.length_a   1.000
_cell.length_b   1.000
_cell.length_c   1.000
_cell.angle_alpha   90.00
_cell.angle_beta   90.00
_cell.angle_gamma   90.00
#
_symmetry.space_group_name_H-M   'P 1'
#
loop_
_entity.id
_entity.type
_entity.pdbx_description
1 polymer ?
#
loop_
_entity_poly.entity_id
_entity_poly.type
_entity_poly.pdbx_seq_one_letter_code
_entity_poly.pdbx_strand_id
1 'polypeptide(L)'
;MIHLGTWDLTLLAVVSLQATLLAYLPHPKWKALIMTLPIPFTLASLAVGAPVNTTHVVALNLLLAYTHGVRLLHDRAGLPIIPAIVISAAGYCLAGALLRPILPQTSTAFWLACGFTLLVAGSAHALFRRHDELGHRSHLPFWIKFPLVAGVILTLILMKRLLQGFMTMFPMVGVVASYEARYSLGSVCVALPDFMFAMVPMMAIVRLMQPQMGLAAALGVGWVVFIPMLAPLFHDFWGPKHPEVPR
;
A
#
# COMPACT_ATOMS: atom_id res chain seq x y z
N MET A 1 5.25 -28.26 6.06
CA MET A 1 6.04 -27.32 6.89
C MET A 1 6.17 -26.01 6.15
N ILE A 2 5.90 -24.88 6.81
CA ILE A 2 6.07 -23.55 6.22
C ILE A 2 7.55 -23.18 6.40
N HIS A 3 8.32 -23.21 5.31
CA HIS A 3 9.70 -22.72 5.34
C HIS A 3 9.69 -21.21 5.17
N LEU A 4 10.12 -20.49 6.20
CA LEU A 4 10.38 -19.05 6.13
C LEU A 4 11.72 -18.84 5.44
N GLY A 5 11.68 -18.22 4.26
CA GLY A 5 12.89 -17.83 3.53
C GLY A 5 13.51 -16.56 4.08
N THR A 6 14.73 -16.26 3.65
CA THR A 6 15.44 -15.02 4.04
C THR A 6 14.60 -13.78 3.75
N TRP A 7 13.94 -13.71 2.59
CA TRP A 7 13.08 -12.58 2.22
C TRP A 7 11.80 -12.47 3.06
N ASP A 8 11.28 -13.58 3.59
CA ASP A 8 10.14 -13.54 4.53
C ASP A 8 10.54 -12.87 5.85
N LEU A 9 11.72 -13.22 6.36
CA LEU A 9 12.28 -12.63 7.57
C LEU A 9 12.64 -11.16 7.35
N THR A 10 13.24 -10.82 6.21
CA THR A 10 13.53 -9.42 5.85
C THR A 10 12.25 -8.59 5.72
N LEU A 11 11.21 -9.13 5.05
CA LEU A 11 9.90 -8.48 4.96
C LEU A 11 9.32 -8.23 6.36
N LEU A 12 9.30 -9.26 7.21
CA LEU A 12 8.80 -9.16 8.58
C LEU A 12 9.54 -8.08 9.37
N ALA A 13 10.87 -8.11 9.37
CA ALA A 13 11.69 -7.18 10.14
C ALA A 13 11.56 -5.74 9.62
N VAL A 14 11.77 -5.53 8.32
CA VAL A 14 11.83 -4.18 7.73
C VAL A 14 10.46 -3.52 7.72
N VAL A 15 9.38 -4.23 7.37
CA VAL A 15 8.04 -3.62 7.33
C VAL A 15 7.51 -3.37 8.74
N SER A 16 7.81 -4.24 9.71
CA SER A 16 7.48 -3.98 11.12
C SER A 16 8.22 -2.75 11.65
N LEU A 17 9.51 -2.62 11.31
CA LEU A 17 10.30 -1.44 11.65
C LEU A 17 9.76 -0.18 10.96
N GLN A 18 9.47 -0.23 9.66
CA GLN A 18 8.90 0.87 8.89
C GLN A 18 7.59 1.36 9.52
N ALA A 19 6.66 0.45 9.82
CA ALA A 19 5.38 0.80 10.44
C ALA A 19 5.57 1.38 11.84
N THR A 20 6.52 0.86 12.61
CA THR A 20 6.84 1.39 13.95
C THR A 20 7.44 2.79 13.85
N LEU A 21 8.43 3.00 12.98
CA LEU A 21 9.02 4.33 12.74
C LEU A 21 7.96 5.35 12.30
N LEU A 22 7.04 4.95 11.42
CA LEU A 22 5.92 5.78 10.98
C LEU A 22 5.04 6.26 12.15
N ALA A 23 4.80 5.38 13.13
CA ALA A 23 4.01 5.71 14.31
C ALA A 23 4.67 6.79 15.18
N TYR A 24 6.01 6.79 15.27
CA TYR A 24 6.79 7.70 16.13
C TYR A 24 7.28 8.96 15.45
N LEU A 25 7.26 9.03 14.12
CA LEU A 25 7.67 10.24 13.42
C LEU A 25 6.80 11.43 13.81
N PRO A 26 7.37 12.58 14.17
CA PRO A 26 6.55 13.72 14.56
C PRO A 26 5.93 14.43 13.34
N HIS A 27 6.69 14.55 12.26
CA HIS A 27 6.34 15.42 11.16
C HIS A 27 5.42 14.71 10.14
N PRO A 28 4.24 15.26 9.82
CA PRO A 28 3.27 14.62 8.92
C PRO A 28 3.84 14.37 7.52
N LYS A 29 4.64 15.30 7.00
CA LYS A 29 5.36 15.14 5.72
C LYS A 29 6.25 13.90 5.68
N TRP A 30 7.14 13.72 6.66
CA TRP A 30 8.02 12.55 6.73
C TRP A 30 7.24 11.24 6.85
N LYS A 31 6.10 11.24 7.56
CA LYS A 31 5.19 10.09 7.59
C LYS A 31 4.63 9.77 6.21
N ALA A 32 4.03 10.76 5.56
CA ALA A 32 3.42 10.57 4.25
C ALA A 32 4.47 10.07 3.22
N LEU A 33 5.69 10.60 3.24
CA LEU A 33 6.79 10.09 2.43
C LEU A 33 7.10 8.62 2.72
N ILE A 34 7.35 8.27 3.99
CA ILE A 34 7.72 6.88 4.34
C ILE A 34 6.57 5.91 4.06
N MET A 35 5.32 6.36 4.14
CA MET A 35 4.15 5.56 3.81
C MET A 35 4.03 5.29 2.30
N THR A 36 4.45 6.21 1.44
CA THR A 36 4.40 6.04 -0.02
C THR A 36 5.58 5.25 -0.58
N LEU A 37 6.66 5.07 0.19
CA LEU A 37 7.80 4.26 -0.27
C LEU A 37 7.37 2.80 -0.56
N PRO A 38 7.71 2.23 -1.73
CA PRO A 38 7.29 0.89 -2.15
C PRO A 38 8.16 -0.20 -1.51
N ILE A 39 8.60 0.00 -0.26
CA ILE A 39 9.37 -0.97 0.51
C ILE A 39 8.56 -2.25 0.73
N PRO A 40 7.28 -2.20 1.19
CA PRO A 40 6.49 -3.42 1.36
C PRO A 40 6.29 -4.16 0.03
N PHE A 41 6.01 -3.44 -1.06
CA PHE A 41 5.90 -4.03 -2.39
C PHE A 41 7.17 -4.74 -2.83
N THR A 42 8.33 -4.09 -2.68
CA THR A 42 9.63 -4.61 -3.09
C THR A 42 9.96 -5.90 -2.33
N LEU A 43 9.87 -5.86 -1.00
CA LEU A 43 10.21 -7.00 -0.16
C LEU A 43 9.19 -8.14 -0.32
N ALA A 44 7.91 -7.83 -0.46
CA ALA A 44 6.89 -8.84 -0.69
C ALA A 44 7.05 -9.51 -2.05
N SER A 45 7.40 -8.75 -3.09
CA SER A 45 7.70 -9.31 -4.42
C SER A 45 8.88 -10.28 -4.35
N LEU A 46 9.94 -9.94 -3.60
CA LEU A 46 11.08 -10.83 -3.37
C LEU A 46 10.74 -12.05 -2.51
N ALA A 47 9.87 -11.88 -1.50
CA ALA A 47 9.43 -12.96 -0.60
C ALA A 47 8.48 -13.96 -1.29
N VAL A 48 7.65 -13.47 -2.21
CA VAL A 48 6.79 -14.30 -3.07
C VAL A 48 7.64 -14.96 -4.16
N GLY A 49 8.62 -14.26 -4.71
CA GLY A 49 9.53 -14.76 -5.76
C GLY A 49 8.85 -14.97 -7.11
N ALA A 50 7.62 -14.47 -7.29
CA ALA A 50 6.89 -14.55 -8.55
C ALA A 50 7.20 -13.33 -9.42
N PRO A 51 7.23 -13.50 -10.76
CA PRO A 51 7.38 -12.37 -11.67
C PRO A 51 6.22 -11.38 -11.51
N VAL A 52 6.51 -10.07 -11.58
CA VAL A 52 5.47 -9.03 -11.62
C VAL A 52 4.57 -9.31 -12.83
N ASN A 53 3.26 -9.30 -12.59
CA ASN A 53 2.23 -9.74 -13.54
C ASN A 53 0.89 -9.06 -13.25
N THR A 54 -0.17 -9.47 -13.96
CA THR A 54 -1.53 -8.89 -13.87
C THR A 54 -2.02 -8.79 -12.42
N THR A 55 -1.75 -9.79 -11.58
CA THR A 55 -2.23 -9.80 -10.18
C THR A 55 -1.65 -8.66 -9.36
N HIS A 56 -0.39 -8.27 -9.59
CA HIS A 56 0.27 -7.17 -8.86
C HIS A 56 -0.41 -5.83 -9.16
N VAL A 57 -0.76 -5.61 -10.42
CA VAL A 57 -1.42 -4.39 -10.88
C VAL A 57 -2.86 -4.34 -10.38
N VAL A 58 -3.61 -5.44 -10.52
CA VAL A 58 -5.00 -5.51 -10.01
C VAL A 58 -5.05 -5.32 -8.49
N ALA A 59 -4.02 -5.75 -7.76
CA ALA A 59 -3.91 -5.57 -6.31
C ALA A 59 -3.91 -4.09 -5.86
N LEU A 60 -3.50 -3.14 -6.71
CA LEU A 60 -3.66 -1.70 -6.46
C LEU A 60 -5.13 -1.29 -6.34
N ASN A 61 -6.00 -1.84 -7.19
CA ASN A 61 -7.44 -1.55 -7.12
C ASN A 61 -8.06 -2.15 -5.86
N LEU A 62 -7.60 -3.34 -5.43
CA LEU A 62 -8.02 -3.91 -4.15
C LEU A 62 -7.52 -3.07 -2.98
N LEU A 63 -6.33 -2.47 -3.07
CA LEU A 63 -5.80 -1.58 -2.03
C LEU A 63 -6.65 -0.30 -1.91
N LEU A 64 -7.11 0.22 -3.04
CA LEU A 64 -8.07 1.33 -3.10
C LEU A 64 -9.42 0.93 -2.51
N ALA A 65 -9.94 -0.23 -2.90
CA ALA A 65 -11.18 -0.77 -2.33
C ALA A 65 -11.07 -1.00 -0.81
N TYR A 66 -9.93 -1.50 -0.32
CA TYR A 66 -9.68 -1.67 1.11
C TYR A 66 -9.74 -0.33 1.85
N THR A 67 -9.02 0.68 1.38
CA THR A 67 -8.94 1.99 2.06
C THR A 67 -10.31 2.68 2.10
N HIS A 68 -11.03 2.69 0.98
CA HIS A 68 -12.40 3.18 0.94
C HIS A 68 -13.38 2.31 1.75
N GLY A 69 -13.15 0.99 1.80
CA GLY A 69 -13.93 0.07 2.63
C GLY A 69 -13.82 0.39 4.11
N VAL A 70 -12.60 0.62 4.61
CA VAL A 70 -12.37 1.03 6.00
C VAL A 70 -13.10 2.35 6.29
N ARG A 71 -12.95 3.34 5.39
CA ARG A 71 -13.62 4.64 5.53
C ARG A 71 -15.15 4.51 5.53
N LEU A 72 -15.71 3.72 4.62
CA LEU A 72 -17.15 3.51 4.53
C LEU A 72 -17.70 2.85 5.79
N LEU A 73 -17.03 1.80 6.27
CA LEU A 73 -17.43 1.06 7.46
C LEU A 73 -17.28 1.91 8.73
N HIS A 74 -16.21 2.67 8.87
CA HIS A 74 -15.95 3.48 10.05
C HIS A 74 -16.78 4.78 10.06
N ASP A 75 -16.65 5.61 9.03
CA ASP A 75 -17.20 6.97 9.02
C ASP A 75 -18.71 6.96 8.70
N ARG A 76 -19.17 6.11 7.78
CA ARG A 76 -20.57 6.10 7.35
C ARG A 76 -21.42 5.07 8.08
N ALA A 77 -20.90 3.85 8.30
CA ALA A 77 -21.63 2.81 9.01
C ALA A 77 -21.41 2.84 10.53
N GLY A 78 -20.50 3.69 11.04
CA GLY A 78 -20.27 3.89 12.47
C GLY A 78 -19.60 2.70 13.17
N LEU A 79 -19.03 1.75 12.43
CA LEU A 79 -18.34 0.62 13.03
C LEU A 79 -17.05 1.09 13.73
N PRO A 80 -16.65 0.48 14.87
CA PRO A 80 -15.35 0.76 15.45
C PRO A 80 -14.22 0.45 14.46
N ILE A 81 -13.13 1.23 14.52
CA ILE A 81 -12.06 1.20 13.51
C ILE A 81 -11.40 -0.18 13.35
N ILE A 82 -11.24 -0.93 14.45
CA ILE A 82 -10.59 -2.25 14.41
C ILE A 82 -11.45 -3.26 13.60
N PRO A 83 -12.75 -3.48 13.91
CA PRO A 83 -13.64 -4.25 13.05
C PRO A 83 -13.67 -3.78 11.59
N ALA A 84 -13.70 -2.47 11.32
CA ALA A 84 -13.71 -1.94 9.96
C ALA A 84 -12.44 -2.33 9.17
N ILE A 85 -11.28 -2.27 9.82
CA ILE A 85 -9.99 -2.72 9.27
C ILE A 85 -10.02 -4.23 9.03
N VAL A 86 -10.43 -5.03 10.01
CA VAL A 86 -10.45 -6.50 9.91
C VAL A 86 -11.37 -6.96 8.76
N ILE A 87 -12.58 -6.40 8.67
CA ILE A 87 -13.54 -6.73 7.61
C ILE A 87 -12.97 -6.34 6.24
N SER A 88 -12.40 -5.14 6.12
CA SER A 88 -11.85 -4.67 4.84
C SER A 88 -10.62 -5.48 4.42
N ALA A 89 -9.75 -5.83 5.37
CA ALA A 89 -8.57 -6.66 5.13
C ALA A 89 -8.96 -8.10 4.75
N ALA A 90 -9.96 -8.67 5.43
CA ALA A 90 -10.51 -9.98 5.07
C ALA A 90 -11.14 -9.94 3.68
N GLY A 91 -11.89 -8.89 3.36
CA GLY A 91 -12.45 -8.65 2.02
C GLY A 91 -11.38 -8.55 0.95
N TYR A 92 -10.28 -7.83 1.21
CA TYR A 92 -9.11 -7.79 0.32
C TYR A 92 -8.54 -9.20 0.08
N CYS A 93 -8.27 -9.95 1.15
CA CYS A 93 -7.69 -11.29 1.05
C CYS A 93 -8.62 -12.25 0.30
N LEU A 94 -9.92 -12.20 0.57
CA LEU A 94 -10.93 -13.02 -0.10
C LEU A 94 -11.01 -12.67 -1.59
N ALA A 95 -11.12 -11.38 -1.92
CA ALA A 95 -11.15 -10.93 -3.31
C ALA A 95 -9.87 -11.33 -4.07
N GLY A 96 -8.69 -11.17 -3.45
CA GLY A 96 -7.42 -11.61 -4.04
C GLY A 96 -7.37 -13.13 -4.26
N ALA A 97 -7.84 -13.93 -3.30
CA ALA A 97 -7.90 -15.38 -3.42
C ALA A 97 -8.85 -15.83 -4.55
N LEU A 98 -10.01 -15.18 -4.69
CA LEU A 98 -11.01 -15.49 -5.71
C LEU A 98 -10.61 -15.01 -7.11
N LEU A 99 -10.00 -13.82 -7.22
CA LEU A 99 -9.60 -13.24 -8.50
C LEU A 99 -8.35 -13.91 -9.08
N ARG A 100 -7.44 -14.38 -8.23
CA ARG A 100 -6.18 -14.99 -8.66
C ARG A 100 -6.34 -16.08 -9.74
N PRO A 101 -7.18 -17.12 -9.56
CA PRO A 101 -7.33 -18.17 -10.57
C PRO A 101 -8.03 -17.69 -11.85
N ILE A 102 -8.74 -16.57 -11.79
CA ILE A 102 -9.55 -16.04 -12.91
C ILE A 102 -8.71 -15.10 -13.79
N LEU A 103 -7.77 -14.37 -13.19
CA LEU A 103 -7.01 -13.35 -13.92
C LEU A 103 -6.02 -13.97 -14.91
N PRO A 104 -6.11 -13.62 -16.21
CA PRO A 104 -5.15 -14.09 -17.20
C PRO A 104 -3.74 -13.53 -16.93
N GLN A 105 -2.74 -14.41 -17.05
CA GLN A 105 -1.31 -14.08 -16.82
C GLN A 105 -0.57 -13.73 -18.13
N THR A 106 -1.30 -13.28 -19.15
CA THR A 106 -0.76 -12.91 -20.45
C THR A 106 -0.20 -11.47 -20.44
N SER A 107 0.66 -11.15 -21.41
CA SER A 107 1.20 -9.80 -21.57
C SER A 107 0.08 -8.76 -21.80
N THR A 108 -0.88 -9.10 -22.66
CA THR A 108 -2.04 -8.23 -22.95
C THR A 108 -2.87 -7.94 -21.71
N ALA A 109 -3.15 -8.96 -20.89
CA ALA A 109 -3.91 -8.80 -19.66
C ALA A 109 -3.21 -7.85 -18.67
N PHE A 110 -1.88 -7.92 -18.58
CA PHE A 110 -1.09 -7.01 -17.74
C PHE A 110 -1.25 -5.56 -18.20
N TRP A 111 -1.09 -5.26 -19.48
CA TRP A 111 -1.20 -3.89 -20.00
C TRP A 111 -2.63 -3.34 -19.92
N LEU A 112 -3.64 -4.19 -20.16
CA LEU A 112 -5.04 -3.82 -19.92
C LEU A 112 -5.30 -3.52 -18.44
N ALA A 113 -4.74 -4.31 -17.52
CA ALA A 113 -4.83 -4.03 -16.09
C ALA A 113 -4.13 -2.73 -15.71
N CYS A 114 -2.98 -2.40 -16.31
CA CYS A 114 -2.31 -1.12 -16.12
C CYS A 114 -3.20 0.04 -16.58
N GLY A 115 -3.74 -0.03 -17.81
CA GLY A 115 -4.64 0.98 -18.34
C GLY A 115 -5.88 1.16 -17.48
N PHE A 116 -6.54 0.05 -17.11
CA PHE A 116 -7.70 0.07 -16.22
C PHE A 116 -7.37 0.69 -14.86
N THR A 117 -6.24 0.32 -14.24
CA THR A 117 -5.84 0.83 -12.92
C THR A 117 -5.53 2.33 -12.98
N LEU A 118 -4.93 2.81 -14.07
CA LEU A 118 -4.70 4.25 -14.29
C LEU A 118 -6.02 5.00 -14.52
N LEU A 119 -6.99 4.41 -15.22
CA LEU A 119 -8.33 4.99 -15.38
C LEU A 119 -9.07 5.07 -14.04
N VAL A 120 -8.98 4.02 -13.21
CA VAL A 120 -9.53 4.02 -11.85
C VAL A 120 -8.83 5.08 -10.99
N ALA A 121 -7.50 5.17 -11.03
CA ALA A 121 -6.74 6.20 -10.32
C ALA A 121 -7.15 7.61 -10.76
N GLY A 122 -7.23 7.87 -12.07
CA GLY A 122 -7.65 9.16 -12.61
C GLY A 122 -9.08 9.53 -12.24
N SER A 123 -9.99 8.55 -12.29
CA SER A 123 -11.38 8.74 -11.87
C SER A 123 -11.48 9.07 -10.37
N ALA A 124 -10.76 8.31 -9.53
CA ALA A 124 -10.73 8.54 -8.09
C ALA A 124 -10.07 9.90 -7.75
N HIS A 125 -8.97 10.26 -8.42
CA HIS A 125 -8.30 11.54 -8.25
C HIS A 125 -9.21 12.72 -8.65
N ALA A 126 -9.98 12.58 -9.73
CA ALA A 126 -10.92 13.61 -10.18
C ALA A 126 -12.17 13.74 -9.28
N LEU A 127 -12.67 12.62 -8.74
CA LEU A 127 -13.89 12.59 -7.94
C LEU A 127 -13.65 12.99 -6.47
N PHE A 128 -12.51 12.62 -5.89
CA PHE A 128 -12.24 12.87 -4.49
C PHE A 128 -11.37 14.12 -4.30
N ARG A 129 -11.99 15.22 -3.87
CA ARG A 129 -11.28 16.45 -3.51
C ARG A 129 -10.54 16.28 -2.18
N ARG A 130 -9.28 16.74 -2.13
CA ARG A 130 -8.50 16.83 -0.90
C ARG A 130 -9.25 17.73 0.09
N HIS A 131 -9.57 17.16 1.24
CA HIS A 131 -10.02 17.91 2.41
C HIS A 131 -8.88 17.86 3.43
N ASP A 132 -8.57 19.01 4.00
CA ASP A 132 -7.59 19.11 5.09
C ASP A 132 -8.24 18.56 6.36
N GLU A 133 -7.85 17.35 6.73
CA GLU A 133 -8.25 16.71 7.98
C GLU A 133 -7.13 16.89 9.01
N LEU A 134 -7.49 17.21 10.27
CA LEU A 134 -6.53 17.49 11.33
C LEU A 134 -5.64 16.27 11.62
N GLY A 135 -4.32 16.47 11.62
CA GLY A 135 -3.37 15.42 11.97
C GLY A 135 -3.49 15.01 13.44
N HIS A 136 -3.74 13.72 13.68
CA HIS A 136 -3.79 13.13 15.02
C HIS A 136 -2.59 12.20 15.26
N ARG A 137 -2.08 12.15 16.49
CA ARG A 137 -1.05 11.18 16.91
C ARG A 137 -1.63 10.26 17.99
N SER A 138 -1.57 8.96 17.79
CA SER A 138 -1.95 8.01 18.84
C SER A 138 -0.80 7.77 19.81
N HIS A 139 -1.10 7.87 21.11
CA HIS A 139 -0.16 7.62 22.22
C HIS A 139 0.06 6.13 22.53
N LEU A 140 -0.46 5.20 21.71
CA LEU A 140 -0.28 3.77 21.96
C LEU A 140 1.23 3.43 22.08
N PRO A 141 1.62 2.67 23.10
CA PRO A 141 3.03 2.37 23.34
C PRO A 141 3.60 1.37 22.33
N PHE A 142 4.91 1.47 22.10
CA PHE A 142 5.57 0.80 20.97
C PHE A 142 5.49 -0.72 21.08
N TRP A 143 5.54 -1.24 22.31
CA TRP A 143 5.50 -2.67 22.60
C TRP A 143 4.15 -3.32 22.27
N ILE A 144 3.08 -2.55 22.03
CA ILE A 144 1.80 -3.08 21.54
C ILE A 144 1.74 -2.97 20.01
N LYS A 145 2.18 -1.83 19.46
CA LYS A 145 2.14 -1.61 18.00
C LYS A 145 2.99 -2.62 17.26
N PHE A 146 4.24 -2.83 17.69
CA PHE A 146 5.17 -3.70 16.98
C PHE A 146 4.66 -5.15 16.87
N PRO A 147 4.24 -5.84 17.95
CA PRO A 147 3.67 -7.18 17.84
C PRO A 147 2.42 -7.26 16.99
N LEU A 148 1.58 -6.22 17.00
CA LEU A 148 0.39 -6.16 16.15
C LEU A 148 0.79 -6.14 14.66
N VAL A 149 1.71 -5.25 14.26
CA VAL A 149 2.19 -5.20 12.86
C VAL A 149 2.86 -6.50 12.47
N ALA A 150 3.73 -7.03 13.33
CA ALA A 150 4.44 -8.27 13.10
C ALA A 150 3.45 -9.44 12.93
N GLY A 151 2.39 -9.49 13.74
CA GLY A 151 1.33 -10.50 13.63
C GLY A 151 0.57 -10.41 12.30
N VAL A 152 0.25 -9.19 11.83
CA VAL A 152 -0.37 -8.99 10.52
C VAL A 152 0.56 -9.45 9.39
N ILE A 153 1.82 -9.03 9.41
CA ILE A 153 2.80 -9.42 8.37
C ILE A 153 3.04 -10.93 8.40
N LEU A 154 3.18 -11.52 9.59
CA LEU A 154 3.31 -12.97 9.73
C LEU A 154 2.11 -13.69 9.12
N THR A 155 0.89 -13.25 9.43
CA THR A 155 -0.34 -13.81 8.84
C THR A 155 -0.29 -13.77 7.31
N LEU A 156 0.15 -12.66 6.72
CA LEU A 156 0.29 -12.54 5.27
C LEU A 156 1.36 -13.47 4.70
N ILE A 157 2.49 -13.63 5.40
CA ILE A 157 3.55 -14.57 5.01
C ILE A 157 2.99 -16.00 5.01
N LEU A 158 2.20 -16.38 6.02
CA LEU A 158 1.54 -17.69 6.07
C LEU A 158 0.55 -17.87 4.90
N MET A 159 -0.11 -16.78 4.47
CA MET A 159 -1.04 -16.75 3.35
C MET A 159 -0.40 -16.44 1.99
N LYS A 160 0.92 -16.29 1.90
CA LYS A 160 1.59 -15.80 0.66
C LYS A 160 1.32 -16.68 -0.55
N ARG A 161 1.22 -17.99 -0.33
CA ARG A 161 0.91 -18.96 -1.39
C ARG A 161 -0.49 -18.79 -1.95
N LEU A 162 -1.44 -18.33 -1.14
CA LEU A 162 -2.82 -18.05 -1.54
C LEU A 162 -2.90 -16.75 -2.35
N LEU A 163 -2.28 -15.67 -1.83
CA LEU A 163 -2.42 -14.32 -2.38
C LEU A 163 -1.46 -14.00 -3.53
N GLN A 164 -0.25 -14.59 -3.57
CA GLN A 164 0.77 -14.34 -4.61
C GLN A 164 0.98 -12.82 -4.83
N GLY A 165 0.82 -12.33 -6.07
CA GLY A 165 0.99 -10.91 -6.39
C GLY A 165 0.07 -9.97 -5.62
N PHE A 166 -1.09 -10.43 -5.14
CA PHE A 166 -1.95 -9.64 -4.26
C PHE A 166 -1.32 -9.35 -2.90
N MET A 167 -0.45 -10.23 -2.40
CA MET A 167 0.26 -9.97 -1.14
C MET A 167 1.13 -8.71 -1.25
N THR A 168 1.64 -8.40 -2.44
CA THR A 168 2.60 -7.30 -2.64
C THR A 168 2.01 -5.91 -2.42
N MET A 169 0.70 -5.76 -2.62
CA MET A 169 -0.03 -4.51 -2.40
C MET A 169 -0.99 -4.62 -1.23
N PHE A 170 -0.88 -5.68 -0.42
CA PHE A 170 -1.64 -5.74 0.82
C PHE A 170 -1.23 -4.54 1.70
N PRO A 171 -2.19 -3.87 2.37
CA PRO A 171 -1.93 -2.72 3.24
C PRO A 171 -1.19 -3.12 4.53
N MET A 172 0.05 -3.63 4.45
CA MET A 172 0.81 -4.09 5.63
C MET A 172 1.03 -2.95 6.62
N VAL A 173 1.55 -1.83 6.11
CA VAL A 173 1.64 -0.57 6.86
C VAL A 173 0.27 0.10 6.96
N GLY A 174 -0.57 -0.11 5.95
CA GLY A 174 -1.92 0.47 5.85
C GLY A 174 -2.87 0.05 6.97
N VAL A 175 -2.76 -1.15 7.53
CA VAL A 175 -3.55 -1.58 8.70
C VAL A 175 -3.29 -0.69 9.91
N VAL A 176 -2.01 -0.40 10.18
CA VAL A 176 -1.60 0.49 11.28
C VAL A 176 -1.93 1.94 10.91
N ALA A 177 -1.66 2.34 9.68
CA ALA A 177 -1.93 3.69 9.19
C ALA A 177 -3.42 4.01 9.26
N SER A 178 -4.33 3.09 8.92
CA SER A 178 -5.77 3.26 9.06
C SER A 178 -6.20 3.46 10.52
N TYR A 179 -5.58 2.74 11.46
CA TYR A 179 -5.87 2.93 12.88
C TYR A 179 -5.38 4.30 13.41
N GLU A 180 -4.17 4.70 13.00
CA GLU A 180 -3.58 5.98 13.37
C GLU A 180 -4.32 7.16 12.71
N ALA A 181 -4.71 7.01 11.45
CA ALA A 181 -5.43 7.99 10.64
C ALA A 181 -6.95 7.88 10.76
N ARG A 182 -7.49 7.26 11.82
CA ARG A 182 -8.95 7.06 11.99
C ARG A 182 -9.77 8.36 11.96
N TYR A 183 -9.14 9.50 12.26
CA TYR A 183 -9.75 10.83 12.16
C TYR A 183 -9.40 11.58 10.88
N SER A 184 -8.62 10.96 10.00
CA SER A 184 -8.13 11.53 8.74
C SER A 184 -8.12 10.48 7.61
N LEU A 185 -9.10 9.57 7.60
CA LEU A 185 -9.19 8.49 6.62
C LEU A 185 -9.48 9.01 5.21
N GLY A 186 -10.15 10.16 5.11
CA GLY A 186 -10.43 10.83 3.84
C GLY A 186 -9.14 11.24 3.14
N SER A 187 -8.21 11.86 3.87
CA SER A 187 -6.90 12.24 3.32
C SER A 187 -6.10 11.03 2.82
N VAL A 188 -6.15 9.90 3.53
CA VAL A 188 -5.49 8.65 3.10
C VAL A 188 -6.10 8.12 1.80
N CYS A 189 -7.43 8.15 1.68
CA CYS A 189 -8.11 7.72 0.45
C CYS A 189 -7.75 8.58 -0.76
N VAL A 190 -7.62 9.90 -0.58
CA VAL A 190 -7.30 10.84 -1.67
C VAL A 190 -5.83 10.75 -2.10
N ALA A 191 -4.93 10.37 -1.20
CA ALA A 191 -3.51 10.20 -1.53
C ALA A 191 -3.23 8.90 -2.32
N LEU A 192 -4.13 7.91 -2.25
CA LEU A 192 -3.88 6.60 -2.84
C LEU A 192 -3.88 6.60 -4.38
N PRO A 193 -4.73 7.34 -5.09
CA PRO A 193 -4.60 7.54 -6.54
C PRO A 193 -3.23 8.05 -6.98
N ASP A 194 -2.64 8.99 -6.25
CA ASP A 194 -1.30 9.51 -6.55
C ASP A 194 -0.24 8.41 -6.41
N PHE A 195 -0.35 7.58 -5.37
CA PHE A 195 0.47 6.39 -5.22
C PHE A 195 0.27 5.38 -6.36
N MET A 196 -0.97 5.17 -6.83
CA MET A 196 -1.25 4.31 -7.99
C MET A 196 -0.58 4.83 -9.26
N PHE A 197 -0.61 6.15 -9.50
CA PHE A 197 0.07 6.78 -10.64
C PHE A 197 1.59 6.57 -10.63
N ALA A 198 2.21 6.50 -9.45
CA ALA A 198 3.64 6.19 -9.33
C ALA A 198 3.94 4.68 -9.43
N MET A 199 3.07 3.84 -8.84
CA MET A 199 3.27 2.39 -8.79
C MET A 199 3.06 1.69 -10.14
N VAL A 200 2.10 2.12 -10.96
CA VAL A 200 1.84 1.47 -12.26
C VAL A 200 3.06 1.56 -13.19
N PRO A 201 3.69 2.73 -13.42
CA PRO A 201 4.93 2.84 -14.18
C PRO A 201 6.08 2.01 -13.60
N MET A 202 6.22 1.98 -12.26
CA MET A 202 7.19 1.11 -11.59
C MET A 202 6.96 -0.37 -11.95
N MET A 203 5.73 -0.87 -11.82
CA MET A 203 5.42 -2.26 -12.16
C MET A 203 5.60 -2.56 -13.66
N ALA A 204 5.28 -1.59 -14.52
CA ALA A 204 5.47 -1.71 -15.97
C ALA A 204 6.95 -1.87 -16.33
N ILE A 205 7.84 -1.04 -15.76
CA ILE A 205 9.27 -1.16 -16.05
C ILE A 205 9.86 -2.43 -15.44
N VAL A 206 9.42 -2.83 -14.23
CA VAL A 206 9.85 -4.09 -13.62
C VAL A 206 9.44 -5.27 -14.50
N ARG A 207 8.21 -5.28 -15.03
CA ARG A 207 7.71 -6.32 -15.94
C ARG A 207 8.57 -6.44 -17.20
N LEU A 208 9.01 -5.32 -17.76
CA LEU A 208 9.83 -5.28 -18.97
C LEU A 208 11.27 -5.75 -18.71
N MET A 209 11.85 -5.38 -17.56
CA MET A 209 13.27 -5.63 -17.25
C MET A 209 13.51 -6.99 -16.58
N GLN A 210 12.55 -7.51 -15.81
CA GLN A 210 12.72 -8.76 -15.04
C GLN A 210 13.13 -9.99 -15.87
N PRO A 211 12.77 -10.18 -17.17
CA PRO A 211 13.23 -11.33 -17.95
C PRO A 211 14.72 -11.27 -18.27
N GLN A 212 15.33 -10.08 -18.25
CA GLN A 212 16.71 -9.85 -18.71
C GLN A 212 17.71 -9.83 -17.55
N MET A 213 17.31 -9.29 -16.40
CA MET A 213 18.20 -9.08 -15.24
C MET A 213 17.68 -9.69 -13.93
N GLY A 214 16.55 -10.41 -13.98
CA GLY A 214 15.89 -10.96 -12.79
C GLY A 214 15.09 -9.93 -12.00
N LEU A 215 14.28 -10.42 -11.06
CA LEU A 215 13.30 -9.60 -10.32
C LEU A 215 13.96 -8.53 -9.45
N ALA A 216 15.04 -8.86 -8.73
CA ALA A 216 15.68 -7.93 -7.79
C ALA A 216 16.29 -6.71 -8.50
N ALA A 217 17.03 -6.92 -9.59
CA ALA A 217 17.61 -5.83 -10.37
C ALA A 217 16.52 -4.99 -11.06
N ALA A 218 15.49 -5.65 -11.60
CA ALA A 218 14.35 -4.97 -12.21
C ALA A 218 13.58 -4.09 -11.20
N LEU A 219 13.41 -4.55 -9.96
CA LEU A 219 12.86 -3.73 -8.86
C LEU A 219 13.73 -2.50 -8.60
N GLY A 220 15.06 -2.64 -8.61
CA GLY A 220 15.98 -1.50 -8.51
C GLY A 220 15.77 -0.46 -9.61
N VAL A 221 15.60 -0.89 -10.86
CA VAL A 221 15.22 0.02 -11.98
C VAL A 221 13.83 0.64 -11.76
N GLY A 222 12.89 -0.14 -11.23
CA GLY A 222 11.57 0.34 -10.84
C GLY A 222 11.62 1.50 -9.85
N TRP A 223 12.51 1.44 -8.85
CA TRP A 223 12.71 2.53 -7.89
C TRP A 223 13.18 3.83 -8.57
N VAL A 224 14.06 3.74 -9.57
CA VAL A 224 14.53 4.89 -10.35
C VAL A 224 13.38 5.57 -11.10
N VAL A 225 12.37 4.81 -11.54
CA VAL A 225 11.15 5.37 -12.17
C VAL A 225 10.17 5.89 -11.12
N PHE A 226 10.02 5.19 -10.00
CA PHE A 226 9.06 5.53 -8.95
C PHE A 226 9.40 6.84 -8.24
N ILE A 227 10.67 7.07 -7.89
CA ILE A 227 11.07 8.26 -7.10
C ILE A 227 10.71 9.58 -7.81
N PRO A 228 11.05 9.79 -9.11
CA PRO A 228 10.63 10.98 -9.83
C PRO A 228 9.11 11.12 -9.93
N MET A 229 8.37 10.01 -10.02
CA MET A 229 6.90 10.03 -10.09
C MET A 229 6.25 10.47 -8.77
N LEU A 230 6.99 10.46 -7.65
CA LEU A 230 6.52 11.08 -6.41
C LEU A 230 6.63 12.61 -6.40
N ALA A 231 7.32 13.23 -7.36
CA ALA A 231 7.54 14.68 -7.38
C ALA A 231 6.24 15.53 -7.29
N PRO A 232 5.13 15.19 -7.96
CA PRO A 232 3.86 15.92 -7.80
C PRO A 232 3.34 15.86 -6.36
N LEU A 233 3.49 14.71 -5.70
CA LEU A 233 3.12 14.52 -4.30
C LEU A 233 3.96 15.42 -3.37
N PHE A 234 5.21 15.71 -3.76
CA PHE A 234 6.09 16.65 -3.05
C PHE A 234 5.84 18.12 -3.38
N HIS A 235 5.34 18.46 -4.57
CA HIS A 235 5.11 19.86 -4.92
C HIS A 235 4.16 20.53 -3.91
N ASP A 236 3.13 19.81 -3.48
CA ASP A 236 2.19 20.26 -2.46
C ASP A 236 2.78 20.25 -1.04
N PHE A 237 3.90 19.54 -0.83
CA PHE A 237 4.63 19.60 0.43
C PHE A 237 5.45 20.88 0.58
N TRP A 238 5.88 21.52 -0.50
CA TRP A 238 6.74 22.71 -0.48
C TRP A 238 6.00 24.01 -0.78
N GLY A 239 4.70 23.94 -1.09
CA GLY A 239 3.83 25.10 -1.23
C GLY A 239 3.76 25.95 0.06
N PRO A 240 3.45 27.26 -0.06
CA PRO A 240 3.41 28.18 1.08
C PRO A 240 2.46 27.67 2.16
N LYS A 241 2.94 27.65 3.41
CA LYS A 241 2.15 27.29 4.58
C LYS A 241 0.90 28.19 4.63
N HIS A 242 -0.29 27.60 4.61
CA HIS A 242 -1.46 28.34 5.09
C HIS A 242 -1.18 28.75 6.55
N PRO A 243 -1.41 30.03 6.91
CA PRO A 243 -1.11 30.52 8.25
C PRO A 243 -1.86 29.68 9.27
N GLU A 244 -1.12 29.17 10.25
CA GLU A 244 -1.67 28.43 11.38
C GLU A 244 -2.71 29.33 12.07
N VAL A 245 -3.98 28.92 12.08
CA VAL A 245 -5.00 29.58 12.88
C VAL A 245 -4.57 29.43 14.35
N PRO A 246 -4.34 30.52 15.10
CA PRO A 246 -3.95 30.43 16.50
C PRO A 246 -5.03 29.68 17.27
N ARG A 247 -4.59 28.76 18.15
CA ARG A 247 -5.47 28.03 19.07
C ARG A 247 -6.00 28.93 20.18
#